data_AF-A0A2C9KY74-F1
#
_entry.id   AF-A0A2C9KY74-F1
#
_cell.length_a   1.000
_cell.length_b   1.000
_cell.length_c   1.000
_cell.angle_alpha   90.00
_cell.angle_beta   90.00
_cell.angle_gamma   90.00
#
_symmetry.space_group_name_H-M   'P 1'
#
loop_
_entity.id
_entity.type
_entity.pdbx_description
1 polymer ?
#
loop_
_entity_poly.entity_id
_entity_poly.type
_entity_poly.pdbx_seq_one_letter_code
_entity_poly.pdbx_strand_id
1 'polypeptide(L)'
;MIHIPSPPIYLKNIALSFLEIGFYSLPVIGMTAIFTGAVLAMQTYLGFSRLNAEGAIASVVTISIIRELGPVIGGLMVAGRISSSIAAEIGTMKVTEQLDALRTLSTNPYKYLYAPKVIVGTLVMPFLVLVTDIIGIYGGFIVAVYKLGFNPDIYIQKSFDFIELYDLFSGLCKAAVFGFIITTIGCYCGQECTRGAKGV
;
A
#
# COMPACT_ATOMS: atom_id res chain seq x y z
N MET A 1 -23.09 11.25 -29.28
CA MET A 1 -23.29 9.83 -29.61
C MET A 1 -21.90 9.27 -29.94
N ILE A 2 -21.43 8.31 -29.14
CA ILE A 2 -20.15 7.57 -29.26
C ILE A 2 -18.88 8.47 -29.22
N HIS A 3 -18.47 8.85 -28.00
CA HIS A 3 -17.10 9.32 -27.78
C HIS A 3 -16.20 8.08 -27.80
N ILE A 4 -15.48 7.90 -28.92
CA ILE A 4 -14.47 6.86 -29.11
C ILE A 4 -13.53 6.84 -27.89
N PRO A 5 -13.47 5.75 -27.12
CA PRO A 5 -12.67 5.63 -25.92
C PRO A 5 -11.25 5.22 -26.29
N SER A 6 -10.58 5.99 -27.13
CA SER A 6 -9.13 5.86 -27.26
C SER A 6 -8.52 6.94 -26.35
N PRO A 7 -8.23 6.65 -25.07
CA PRO A 7 -7.39 7.55 -24.31
C PRO A 7 -6.04 7.61 -25.04
N PRO A 8 -5.45 8.78 -25.32
CA PRO A 8 -4.02 8.84 -25.46
C PRO A 8 -3.44 8.32 -24.14
N ILE A 9 -2.90 7.11 -24.16
CA ILE A 9 -2.26 6.52 -22.98
C ILE A 9 -1.02 7.38 -22.72
N TYR A 10 -1.08 8.23 -21.71
CA TYR A 10 0.05 9.03 -21.29
C TYR A 10 1.02 8.15 -20.49
N LEU A 11 1.74 7.25 -21.18
CA LEU A 11 2.65 6.28 -20.58
C LEU A 11 3.66 6.94 -19.64
N LYS A 12 4.12 8.16 -19.98
CA LYS A 12 5.03 8.93 -19.12
C LYS A 12 4.40 9.24 -17.75
N ASN A 13 3.15 9.70 -17.71
CA ASN A 13 2.47 10.05 -16.45
C ASN A 13 2.17 8.80 -15.62
N ILE A 14 1.83 7.69 -16.29
CA ILE A 14 1.64 6.38 -15.65
C ILE A 14 2.95 5.89 -15.02
N ALA A 15 4.06 5.94 -15.77
CA ALA A 15 5.37 5.50 -15.30
C ALA A 15 5.87 6.34 -14.12
N LEU A 16 5.71 7.67 -14.18
CA LEU A 16 6.06 8.57 -13.08
C LEU A 16 5.22 8.27 -11.83
N SER A 17 3.91 8.12 -11.99
CA SER A 17 3.02 7.79 -10.88
C SER A 17 3.34 6.40 -10.31
N PHE A 18 3.75 5.44 -11.13
CA PHE A 18 4.13 4.10 -10.68
C PHE A 18 5.40 4.15 -9.82
N LEU A 19 6.39 4.94 -10.24
CA LEU A 19 7.63 5.11 -9.49
C LEU A 19 7.37 5.82 -8.16
N GLU A 20 6.53 6.84 -8.18
CA GLU A 20 6.18 7.61 -6.99
C GLU A 20 5.37 6.82 -5.97
N ILE A 21 4.28 6.19 -6.42
CA ILE A 21 3.40 5.42 -5.54
C ILE A 21 4.07 4.12 -5.10
N GLY A 22 4.72 3.42 -6.03
CA GLY A 22 5.33 2.11 -5.79
C GLY A 22 6.71 2.22 -5.16
N PHE A 23 7.72 2.53 -5.97
CA PHE A 23 9.12 2.41 -5.56
C PHE A 23 9.45 3.30 -4.36
N TYR A 24 9.01 4.55 -4.39
CA TYR A 24 9.32 5.47 -3.31
C TYR A 24 8.65 5.08 -2.00
N SER A 25 7.49 4.41 -2.00
CA SER A 25 6.78 3.96 -0.77
C SER A 25 7.40 2.74 -0.10
N LEU A 26 8.18 1.93 -0.82
CA LEU A 26 8.77 0.69 -0.31
C LEU A 26 9.56 0.83 1.01
N PRO A 27 10.41 1.84 1.22
CA PRO A 27 11.22 1.93 2.45
C PRO A 27 10.38 2.13 3.70
N VAL A 28 9.34 2.98 3.62
CA VAL A 28 8.45 3.28 4.76
C VAL A 28 7.65 2.04 5.13
N ILE A 29 7.03 1.41 4.14
CA ILE A 29 6.23 0.21 4.33
C ILE A 29 7.11 -0.94 4.84
N GLY A 30 8.27 -1.17 4.22
CA GLY A 30 9.20 -2.23 4.60
C GLY A 30 9.67 -2.10 6.04
N MET A 31 10.07 -0.90 6.47
CA MET A 31 10.47 -0.66 7.85
C MET A 31 9.33 -0.95 8.83
N THR A 32 8.11 -0.47 8.54
CA THR A 32 6.95 -0.72 9.40
C THR A 32 6.58 -2.21 9.46
N ALA A 33 6.64 -2.92 8.33
CA ALA A 33 6.33 -4.33 8.23
C ALA A 33 7.27 -5.19 9.09
N ILE A 34 8.59 -4.96 9.00
CA ILE A 34 9.58 -5.70 9.81
C ILE A 34 9.25 -5.56 11.30
N PHE A 35 9.06 -4.33 11.77
CA PHE A 35 8.79 -4.09 13.19
C PHE A 35 7.45 -4.66 13.63
N THR A 36 6.39 -4.52 12.82
CA THR A 36 5.10 -5.13 13.13
C THR A 36 5.19 -6.64 13.24
N GLY A 37 5.84 -7.31 12.27
CA GLY A 37 6.01 -8.76 12.29
C GLY A 37 6.81 -9.25 13.49
N ALA A 38 7.90 -8.55 13.81
CA ALA A 38 8.74 -8.82 14.97
C ALA A 38 7.95 -8.71 16.30
N VAL A 39 7.19 -7.62 16.46
CA VAL A 39 6.34 -7.38 17.64
C VAL A 39 5.24 -8.43 17.74
N LEU A 40 4.59 -8.76 16.61
CA LEU A 40 3.53 -9.75 16.57
C LEU A 40 4.04 -11.14 16.99
N ALA A 41 5.18 -11.58 16.47
CA ALA A 41 5.79 -12.85 16.86
C ALA A 41 6.09 -12.90 18.37
N MET A 42 6.66 -11.82 18.91
CA MET A 42 6.97 -11.73 20.34
C MET A 42 5.70 -11.74 21.21
N GLN A 43 4.67 -10.99 20.82
CA GLN A 43 3.43 -10.90 21.57
C GLN A 43 2.65 -12.23 21.54
N THR A 44 2.61 -12.89 20.39
CA THR A 44 1.99 -14.21 20.25
C THR A 44 2.73 -15.24 21.09
N TYR A 45 4.07 -15.22 21.11
CA TYR A 45 4.84 -16.11 21.98
C TYR A 45 4.48 -15.97 23.46
N LEU A 46 4.43 -14.74 23.97
CA LEU A 46 4.08 -14.48 25.37
C LEU A 46 2.66 -14.97 25.72
N GLY A 47 1.73 -14.93 24.77
CA GLY A 47 0.39 -15.47 24.94
C GLY A 47 0.34 -17.01 24.91
N PHE A 48 1.03 -17.63 23.95
CA PHE A 48 0.91 -19.06 23.66
C PHE A 48 1.84 -19.95 24.49
N SER A 49 2.94 -19.39 25.03
CA SER A 49 3.85 -20.12 25.92
C SER A 49 3.13 -20.59 27.20
N ARG A 50 2.15 -19.82 27.69
CA ARG A 50 1.30 -20.22 28.83
C ARG A 50 0.41 -21.43 28.54
N LEU A 51 0.15 -21.71 27.27
CA LEU A 51 -0.71 -22.78 26.79
C LEU A 51 0.11 -23.95 26.19
N ASN A 52 1.44 -23.90 26.27
CA ASN A 52 2.36 -24.86 25.63
C ASN A 52 2.10 -25.01 24.11
N ALA A 53 1.63 -23.96 23.44
CA ALA A 53 1.22 -23.97 22.04
C ALA A 53 2.16 -23.15 21.14
N GLU A 54 3.46 -23.15 21.46
CA GLU A 54 4.49 -22.34 20.81
C GLU A 54 4.66 -22.64 19.31
N GLY A 55 4.39 -23.87 18.89
CA GLY A 55 4.45 -24.28 17.48
C GLY A 55 3.45 -23.57 16.55
N ALA A 56 2.43 -22.89 17.09
CA ALA A 56 1.42 -22.17 16.31
C ALA A 56 1.83 -20.73 15.93
N ILE A 57 2.94 -20.21 16.47
CA ILE A 57 3.31 -18.80 16.33
C ILE A 57 3.57 -18.43 14.87
N ALA A 58 4.28 -19.27 14.11
CA ALA A 58 4.56 -19.03 12.68
C ALA A 58 3.26 -18.89 11.87
N SER A 59 2.30 -19.77 12.12
CA SER A 59 0.98 -19.78 11.46
C SER A 59 0.17 -18.53 11.81
N VAL A 60 0.14 -18.15 13.09
CA VAL A 60 -0.59 -16.95 13.55
C VAL A 60 0.00 -15.69 12.93
N VAL A 61 1.32 -15.54 12.92
CA VAL A 61 2.00 -14.39 12.32
C VAL A 61 1.68 -14.32 10.82
N THR A 62 1.80 -15.44 10.11
CA THR A 62 1.57 -15.51 8.67
C THR A 62 0.14 -15.13 8.28
N ILE A 63 -0.87 -15.77 8.90
CA ILE A 63 -2.29 -15.50 8.59
C ILE A 63 -2.65 -14.06 8.95
N SER A 64 -2.21 -13.59 10.12
CA SER A 64 -2.56 -12.24 10.61
C SER A 64 -1.99 -11.15 9.71
N ILE A 65 -0.79 -11.35 9.18
CA ILE A 65 -0.16 -10.41 8.25
C ILE A 65 -0.88 -10.42 6.90
N ILE A 66 -0.98 -11.57 6.23
CA ILE A 66 -1.52 -11.67 4.87
C ILE A 66 -2.98 -11.19 4.80
N ARG A 67 -3.79 -11.58 5.78
CA ARG A 67 -5.25 -11.38 5.71
C ARG A 67 -5.70 -9.98 6.11
N GLU A 68 -5.00 -9.36 7.06
CA GLU A 68 -5.47 -8.14 7.72
C GLU A 68 -4.37 -7.08 7.85
N LEU A 69 -3.28 -7.38 8.57
CA LEU A 69 -2.31 -6.36 8.96
C LEU A 69 -1.52 -5.81 7.79
N GLY A 70 -1.13 -6.64 6.82
CA GLY A 70 -0.42 -6.23 5.62
C GLY A 70 -1.21 -5.19 4.81
N PRO A 71 -2.45 -5.50 4.38
CA PRO A 71 -3.31 -4.55 3.69
C PRO A 71 -3.56 -3.26 4.48
N VAL A 72 -3.82 -3.35 5.79
CA VAL A 72 -4.16 -2.19 6.62
C VAL A 72 -2.95 -1.29 6.86
N ILE A 73 -1.79 -1.86 7.19
CA ILE A 73 -0.56 -1.09 7.46
C ILE A 73 -0.04 -0.48 6.16
N GLY A 74 0.02 -1.26 5.08
CA GLY A 74 0.36 -0.75 3.76
C GLY A 74 -0.57 0.39 3.35
N GLY A 75 -1.88 0.21 3.52
CA GLY A 75 -2.89 1.24 3.26
C GLY A 75 -2.67 2.51 4.07
N LEU A 76 -2.49 2.41 5.39
CA LEU A 76 -2.31 3.56 6.27
C LEU A 76 -1.03 4.35 5.94
N MET A 77 0.09 3.66 5.70
CA MET A 77 1.37 4.30 5.39
C MET A 77 1.35 4.98 4.03
N VAL A 78 0.76 4.32 3.03
CA VAL A 78 0.58 4.91 1.69
C VAL A 78 -0.41 6.06 1.72
N ALA A 79 -1.49 5.97 2.49
CA ALA A 79 -2.44 7.07 2.65
C ALA A 79 -1.76 8.34 3.14
N GLY A 80 -0.98 8.28 4.22
CA GLY A 80 -0.31 9.45 4.78
C GLY A 80 0.65 10.13 3.79
N ARG A 81 1.43 9.34 3.06
CA ARG A 81 2.45 9.86 2.14
C ARG A 81 1.90 10.20 0.76
N ILE A 82 1.29 9.22 0.10
CA ILE A 82 0.91 9.32 -1.31
C ILE A 82 -0.34 10.18 -1.48
N SER A 83 -1.33 10.08 -0.58
CA SER A 83 -2.49 10.99 -0.64
C SER A 83 -2.07 12.45 -0.53
N SER A 84 -1.16 12.75 0.40
CA SER A 84 -0.63 14.10 0.62
C SER A 84 0.21 14.58 -0.56
N SER A 85 1.07 13.72 -1.13
CA SER A 85 1.87 14.07 -2.32
C SER A 85 0.98 14.41 -3.52
N ILE A 86 -0.03 13.56 -3.80
CA ILE A 86 -1.00 13.78 -4.89
C ILE A 86 -1.79 15.06 -4.65
N ALA A 87 -2.26 15.29 -3.42
CA ALA A 87 -3.01 16.49 -3.07
C ALA A 87 -2.16 17.76 -3.26
N ALA A 88 -0.91 17.74 -2.79
CA ALA A 88 0.02 18.87 -2.92
C ALA A 88 0.38 19.16 -4.39
N GLU A 89 0.60 18.11 -5.20
CA GLU A 89 0.88 18.25 -6.64
C GLU A 89 -0.31 18.91 -7.36
N ILE A 90 -1.51 18.37 -7.19
CA ILE A 90 -2.73 18.89 -7.83
C ILE A 90 -3.06 20.29 -7.29
N GLY A 91 -2.93 20.51 -5.98
CA GLY A 91 -3.13 21.81 -5.35
C GLY A 91 -2.17 22.87 -5.89
N THR A 92 -0.90 22.52 -6.08
CA THR A 92 0.08 23.41 -6.71
C THR A 92 -0.31 23.73 -8.17
N MET A 93 -0.72 22.73 -8.94
CA MET A 93 -1.21 22.92 -10.32
C MET A 93 -2.49 23.78 -10.37
N LYS A 94 -3.32 23.73 -9.33
CA LYS A 94 -4.51 24.58 -9.19
C LYS A 94 -4.13 26.02 -8.89
N VAL A 95 -3.26 26.25 -7.91
CA VAL A 95 -2.84 27.61 -7.49
C VAL A 95 -2.05 28.34 -8.58
N THR A 96 -1.29 27.59 -9.38
CA THR A 96 -0.54 28.13 -10.54
C THR A 96 -1.36 28.22 -11.81
N GLU A 97 -2.68 28.02 -11.74
CA GLU A 97 -3.64 28.07 -12.86
C GLU A 97 -3.33 27.07 -14.01
N GLN A 98 -2.45 26.09 -13.78
CA GLN A 98 -2.11 25.06 -14.77
C GLN A 98 -3.31 24.14 -15.09
N LEU A 99 -4.18 23.88 -14.10
CA LEU A 99 -5.41 23.12 -14.34
C LEU A 99 -6.38 23.85 -15.29
N ASP A 100 -6.44 25.18 -15.20
CA ASP A 100 -7.29 25.98 -16.08
C ASP A 100 -6.64 26.14 -17.47
N ALA A 101 -5.31 26.23 -17.54
CA ALA A 101 -4.57 26.18 -18.80
C ALA A 101 -4.82 24.86 -19.57
N LEU A 102 -4.91 23.73 -18.88
CA LEU A 102 -5.27 22.46 -19.54
C LEU A 102 -6.69 22.53 -20.16
N ARG A 103 -7.64 23.15 -19.46
CA ARG A 103 -9.02 23.33 -19.94
C ARG A 103 -9.09 24.26 -21.16
N THR A 104 -8.31 25.34 -21.19
CA THR A 104 -8.26 26.26 -22.34
C THR A 104 -7.64 25.59 -23.58
N LEU A 105 -6.71 24.66 -23.38
CA LEU A 105 -6.11 23.82 -24.44
C LEU A 105 -7.00 22.64 -24.85
N SER A 106 -8.29 22.65 -24.51
CA SER A 106 -9.25 21.57 -24.81
C SER A 106 -8.83 20.19 -24.27
N THR A 107 -7.93 20.15 -23.28
CA THR A 107 -7.47 18.91 -22.65
C THR A 107 -8.21 18.71 -21.34
N ASN A 108 -8.92 17.58 -21.20
CA ASN A 108 -9.66 17.29 -19.98
C ASN A 108 -8.70 16.87 -18.83
N PRO A 109 -8.57 17.67 -17.75
CA PRO A 109 -7.63 17.37 -16.68
C PRO A 109 -7.96 16.04 -15.98
N TYR A 110 -9.23 15.65 -15.85
CA TYR A 110 -9.65 14.38 -15.25
C TYR A 110 -9.04 13.17 -15.96
N LYS A 111 -8.99 13.21 -17.30
CA LYS A 111 -8.41 12.11 -18.10
C LYS A 111 -6.87 12.16 -18.12
N TYR A 112 -6.29 13.35 -18.06
CA TYR A 112 -4.85 13.55 -18.19
C TYR A 112 -4.08 13.31 -16.89
N LEU A 113 -4.66 13.68 -15.75
CA LEU A 113 -3.97 13.74 -14.45
C LEU A 113 -4.57 12.77 -13.42
N TYR A 114 -5.90 12.81 -13.24
CA TYR A 114 -6.59 12.10 -12.16
C TYR A 114 -6.72 10.61 -12.44
N ALA A 115 -7.25 10.24 -13.61
CA ALA A 115 -7.47 8.84 -13.98
C ALA A 115 -6.19 7.99 -13.97
N PRO A 116 -5.04 8.45 -14.52
CA PRO A 116 -3.79 7.69 -14.44
C PRO A 116 -3.35 7.41 -13.01
N LYS A 117 -3.43 8.40 -12.10
CA LYS A 117 -3.04 8.23 -10.70
C LYS A 117 -3.92 7.21 -9.98
N VAL A 118 -5.23 7.25 -10.21
CA VAL A 118 -6.17 6.30 -9.59
C VAL A 118 -5.96 4.87 -10.10
N ILE A 119 -5.77 4.70 -11.41
CA ILE A 119 -5.50 3.39 -12.00
C ILE A 119 -4.18 2.82 -11.46
N VAL A 120 -3.13 3.65 -11.43
CA VAL A 120 -1.82 3.24 -10.90
C VAL A 120 -1.92 2.89 -9.42
N GLY A 121 -2.54 3.72 -8.58
CA GLY A 121 -2.69 3.43 -7.16
C GLY A 121 -3.45 2.13 -6.88
N THR A 122 -4.50 1.87 -7.64
CA THR A 122 -5.31 0.65 -7.52
C THR A 122 -4.51 -0.60 -7.90
N LEU A 123 -3.63 -0.52 -8.92
CA LEU A 123 -2.81 -1.65 -9.37
C LEU A 123 -1.53 -1.84 -8.55
N VAL A 124 -0.93 -0.76 -8.07
CA VAL A 124 0.33 -0.79 -7.32
C VAL A 124 0.12 -1.22 -5.87
N MET A 125 -1.01 -0.86 -5.25
CA MET A 125 -1.24 -1.20 -3.85
C MET A 125 -1.22 -2.70 -3.54
N PRO A 126 -1.86 -3.57 -4.31
CA PRO A 126 -1.75 -5.02 -4.12
C PRO A 126 -0.29 -5.50 -4.16
N PHE A 127 0.53 -4.96 -5.07
CA PHE A 127 1.93 -5.32 -5.16
C PHE A 127 2.74 -4.85 -3.95
N LEU A 128 2.47 -3.63 -3.45
CA LEU A 128 3.08 -3.14 -2.23
C LEU A 128 2.71 -3.99 -1.02
N VAL A 129 1.46 -4.44 -0.93
CA VAL A 129 0.99 -5.31 0.16
C VAL A 129 1.67 -6.68 0.10
N LEU A 130 1.86 -7.27 -1.08
CA LEU A 130 2.67 -8.51 -1.20
C LEU A 130 4.08 -8.35 -0.62
N VAL A 131 4.73 -7.23 -0.94
CA VAL A 131 6.06 -6.94 -0.39
C VAL A 131 6.00 -6.72 1.13
N THR A 132 4.95 -6.06 1.61
CA THR A 132 4.68 -5.87 3.05
C THR A 132 4.55 -7.22 3.76
N ASP A 133 3.81 -8.15 3.17
CA ASP A 133 3.54 -9.46 3.76
C ASP A 133 4.83 -10.28 3.89
N ILE A 134 5.62 -10.33 2.81
CA ILE A 134 6.91 -11.03 2.79
C ILE A 134 7.85 -10.45 3.85
N ILE A 135 8.00 -9.13 3.88
CA ILE A 135 8.89 -8.44 4.81
C ILE A 135 8.38 -8.57 6.26
N GLY A 136 7.07 -8.54 6.47
CA GLY A 136 6.46 -8.69 7.79
C GLY A 136 6.65 -10.09 8.36
N ILE A 137 6.40 -11.13 7.55
CA ILE A 137 6.66 -12.53 7.96
C ILE A 137 8.15 -12.72 8.26
N TYR A 138 9.03 -12.12 7.46
CA TYR A 138 10.46 -12.13 7.72
C TYR A 138 10.85 -11.43 9.05
N GLY A 139 10.21 -10.31 9.39
CA GLY A 139 10.39 -9.67 10.70
C GLY A 139 10.01 -10.59 11.87
N GLY A 140 8.91 -11.35 11.71
CA GLY A 140 8.51 -12.38 12.67
C GLY A 140 9.50 -13.54 12.77
N PHE A 141 10.03 -13.99 11.63
CA PHE A 141 11.07 -15.03 11.56
C PHE A 141 12.33 -14.64 12.34
N ILE A 142 12.81 -13.40 12.19
CA ILE A 142 14.00 -12.92 12.91
C ILE A 142 13.82 -13.09 14.42
N VAL A 143 12.68 -12.67 14.96
CA VAL A 143 12.44 -12.78 16.41
C VAL A 143 12.24 -14.23 16.83
N ALA A 144 11.45 -15.01 16.08
CA ALA A 144 11.18 -16.40 16.42
C ALA A 144 12.45 -17.27 16.45
N VAL A 145 13.33 -17.11 15.48
CA VAL A 145 14.55 -17.92 15.39
C VAL A 145 15.64 -17.38 16.31
N TYR A 146 16.01 -16.11 16.19
CA TYR A 146 17.20 -15.60 16.88
C TYR A 146 16.97 -15.26 18.35
N LYS A 147 15.73 -14.92 18.74
CA LYS A 147 15.42 -14.53 20.13
C LYS A 147 14.70 -15.63 20.90
N LEU A 148 13.78 -16.35 20.26
CA LEU A 148 12.97 -17.39 20.90
C LEU A 148 13.55 -18.81 20.71
N GLY A 149 14.56 -18.97 19.86
CA GLY A 149 15.26 -20.25 19.69
C GLY A 149 14.50 -21.30 18.88
N PHE A 150 13.58 -20.87 18.02
CA PHE A 150 12.81 -21.80 17.18
C PHE A 150 13.67 -22.35 16.04
N ASN A 151 13.34 -23.57 15.61
CA ASN A 151 13.98 -24.16 14.44
C ASN A 151 13.59 -23.35 13.17
N PRO A 152 14.57 -22.87 12.38
CA PRO A 152 14.32 -22.08 11.17
C PRO A 152 13.49 -22.82 10.12
N ASP A 153 13.80 -24.09 9.88
CA ASP A 153 13.16 -24.90 8.84
C ASP A 153 11.69 -25.14 9.17
N ILE A 154 11.40 -25.43 10.45
CA ILE A 154 10.03 -25.62 10.94
C ILE A 154 9.23 -24.32 10.81
N TYR A 155 9.82 -23.16 11.15
CA TYR A 155 9.12 -21.88 11.01
C TYR A 155 8.73 -21.63 9.55
N ILE A 156 9.68 -21.80 8.63
CA ILE A 156 9.46 -21.56 7.20
C ILE A 156 8.39 -22.52 6.66
N GLN A 157 8.50 -23.81 6.96
CA GLN A 157 7.53 -24.81 6.54
C GLN A 157 6.12 -24.48 7.06
N LYS A 158 6.00 -24.15 8.35
CA LYS A 158 4.70 -23.79 8.95
C LYS A 158 4.11 -22.51 8.40
N SER A 159 4.94 -21.53 8.04
CA SER A 159 4.48 -20.33 7.36
C SER A 159 3.90 -20.68 6.00
N PHE A 160 4.58 -21.48 5.17
CA PHE A 160 4.07 -21.86 3.86
C PHE A 160 2.82 -22.76 3.90
N ASP A 161 2.78 -23.72 4.83
CA ASP A 161 1.64 -24.65 4.96
C ASP A 161 0.32 -23.94 5.30
N PHE A 162 0.39 -22.77 5.93
CA PHE A 162 -0.78 -21.99 6.35
C PHE A 162 -1.18 -20.88 5.38
N ILE A 163 -0.43 -20.69 4.29
CA ILE A 163 -0.81 -19.72 3.25
C ILE A 163 -1.92 -20.34 2.40
N GLU A 164 -3.15 -19.89 2.63
CA GLU A 164 -4.27 -20.19 1.74
C GLU A 164 -4.38 -19.13 0.64
N LEU A 165 -4.64 -19.58 -0.59
CA LEU A 165 -4.89 -18.69 -1.72
C LEU A 165 -6.07 -17.74 -1.43
N TYR A 166 -7.07 -18.21 -0.70
CA TYR A 166 -8.22 -17.41 -0.32
C TYR A 166 -7.82 -16.20 0.55
N ASP A 167 -7.01 -16.40 1.58
CA ASP A 167 -6.55 -15.32 2.45
C ASP A 167 -5.68 -14.31 1.68
N LEU A 168 -4.81 -14.81 0.79
CA LEU A 168 -3.99 -13.97 -0.08
C LEU A 168 -4.84 -13.10 -1.01
N PHE A 169 -5.78 -13.69 -1.76
CA PHE A 169 -6.65 -12.93 -2.67
C PHE A 169 -7.54 -11.93 -1.92
N SER A 170 -8.05 -12.32 -0.75
CA SER A 170 -8.82 -11.41 0.12
C SER A 170 -8.00 -10.19 0.52
N GLY A 171 -6.74 -10.39 0.95
CA GLY A 171 -5.80 -9.31 1.29
C GLY A 171 -5.51 -8.39 0.10
N LEU A 172 -5.24 -8.96 -1.08
CA LEU A 172 -4.96 -8.19 -2.30
C LEU A 172 -6.18 -7.40 -2.79
N CYS A 173 -7.38 -7.96 -2.71
CA CYS A 173 -8.61 -7.23 -3.02
C CYS A 173 -8.81 -6.03 -2.09
N LYS A 174 -8.60 -6.20 -0.77
CA LYS A 174 -8.63 -5.07 0.18
C LYS A 174 -7.58 -4.01 -0.18
N ALA A 175 -6.36 -4.43 -0.52
CA ALA A 175 -5.29 -3.53 -0.94
C ALA A 175 -5.67 -2.71 -2.18
N ALA A 176 -6.28 -3.33 -3.19
CA ALA A 176 -6.76 -2.64 -4.39
C ALA A 176 -7.82 -1.58 -4.04
N VAL A 177 -8.78 -1.93 -3.18
CA VAL A 177 -9.81 -1.00 -2.70
C VAL A 177 -9.18 0.16 -1.94
N PHE A 178 -8.21 -0.08 -1.06
CA PHE A 178 -7.48 0.98 -0.38
C PHE A 178 -6.72 1.87 -1.36
N GLY A 179 -6.03 1.31 -2.35
CA GLY A 179 -5.34 2.07 -3.39
C GLY A 179 -6.27 2.99 -4.18
N PHE A 180 -7.44 2.49 -4.55
CA PHE A 180 -8.49 3.28 -5.20
C PHE A 180 -8.97 4.43 -4.31
N ILE A 181 -9.29 4.16 -3.05
CA ILE A 181 -9.80 5.16 -2.10
C ILE A 181 -8.74 6.24 -1.84
N ILE A 182 -7.51 5.85 -1.52
CA ILE A 182 -6.40 6.75 -1.17
C ILE A 182 -6.12 7.72 -2.32
N THR A 183 -5.98 7.21 -3.54
CA THR A 183 -5.66 8.05 -4.70
C THR A 183 -6.82 8.95 -5.10
N THR A 184 -8.06 8.47 -4.98
CA THR A 184 -9.26 9.28 -5.26
C THR A 184 -9.41 10.40 -4.24
N ILE A 185 -9.20 10.13 -2.95
CA ILE A 185 -9.25 11.15 -1.90
C ILE A 185 -8.13 12.18 -2.09
N GLY A 186 -6.89 11.75 -2.33
CA GLY A 186 -5.78 12.68 -2.60
C GLY A 186 -6.07 13.59 -3.80
N CYS A 187 -6.62 13.02 -4.86
CA CYS A 187 -7.10 13.76 -6.02
C CYS A 187 -8.19 14.79 -5.68
N TYR A 188 -9.20 14.39 -4.91
CA TYR A 188 -10.30 15.25 -4.49
C TYR A 188 -9.81 16.40 -3.60
N CYS A 189 -9.00 16.11 -2.58
CA CYS A 189 -8.44 17.11 -1.69
C CYS A 189 -7.57 18.13 -2.44
N GLY A 190 -6.71 17.68 -3.36
CA GLY A 190 -5.92 18.59 -4.20
C GLY A 190 -6.77 19.49 -5.10
N GLN A 191 -7.90 18.97 -5.60
CA GLN A 191 -8.85 19.77 -6.37
C GLN A 191 -9.57 20.81 -5.50
N GLU A 192 -9.85 20.52 -4.22
CA GLU A 192 -10.55 21.43 -3.30
C GLU A 192 -9.62 22.45 -2.61
N CYS A 193 -8.30 22.36 -2.77
CA CYS A 193 -7.34 23.33 -2.21
C CYS A 193 -7.71 24.79 -2.56
N THR A 194 -7.65 25.67 -1.56
CA THR A 194 -7.88 27.11 -1.73
C THR A 194 -6.58 27.85 -2.06
N ARG A 195 -6.69 29.07 -2.61
CA ARG A 195 -5.53 29.85 -3.06
C ARG A 195 -4.57 30.18 -1.90
N GLY A 196 -3.26 30.04 -2.14
CA GLY A 196 -2.18 30.44 -1.22
C GLY A 196 -1.42 29.27 -0.59
N ALA A 197 -0.16 29.50 -0.20
CA ALA A 197 0.76 28.45 0.29
C ALA A 197 0.33 27.74 1.58
N LYS A 198 -0.67 28.27 2.31
CA LYS A 198 -1.26 27.62 3.49
C LYS A 198 -2.41 26.67 3.15
N GLY A 199 -2.97 26.77 1.95
CA GLY A 199 -4.09 25.94 1.50
C GLY A 199 -3.66 24.70 0.69
N VAL A 200 -2.36 24.56 0.42
CA VAL A 200 -1.73 23.46 -0.32
C VAL A 200 -0.94 22.59 0.65
#